data_AF-A0A7J9JW76-F1
#
_entry.id   AF-A0A7J9JW76-F1
#
_cell.length_a   1.000
_cell.length_b   1.000
_cell.length_c   1.000
_cell.angle_alpha   90.00
_cell.angle_beta   90.00
_cell.angle_gamma   90.00
#
_symmetry.space_group_name_H-M   'P 1'
#
loop_
_entity.id
_entity.type
_entity.pdbx_description
1 polymer ?
#
loop_
_entity_poly.entity_id
_entity_poly.type
_entity_poly.pdbx_seq_one_letter_code
_entity_poly.pdbx_strand_id
1 'polypeptide(L)'
;HFVPNLANALLDDNKQSKQSKFNLKGLALGNPMLRNKLDDLAKFDLFFSREMINNSVYNQIKKECNVIDEDNYFFNLEAVWSATCKNLMEQAILVAFKTDANNYFPLKLFDIFRDPCAENEQDLNLGKQVELITEVDMCSPLRAQCYFNLPEVQRAFHGNQTKLSYRWKGCFTANFKYNKADMDLDMLPALKKLLQQSIPITIF
;
A
#
# COMPACT_ATOMS: atom_id res chain seq x y z
N HIS A 1 -2.78 3.24 8.04
CA HIS A 1 -3.07 4.61 8.57
C HIS A 1 -4.55 4.98 8.65
N PHE A 2 -5.32 4.95 7.56
CA PHE A 2 -6.70 5.48 7.56
C PHE A 2 -7.66 4.77 8.51
N VAL A 3 -7.75 3.43 8.46
CA VAL A 3 -8.76 2.67 9.20
C VAL A 3 -8.64 2.86 10.72
N PRO A 4 -7.44 2.75 11.36
CA PRO A 4 -7.32 3.01 12.80
C PRO A 4 -7.62 4.46 13.20
N ASN A 5 -7.24 5.44 12.36
CA ASN A 5 -7.50 6.85 12.64
C ASN A 5 -8.99 7.18 12.56
N LEU A 6 -9.68 6.68 11.52
CA LEU A 6 -11.13 6.83 11.40
C LEU A 6 -11.86 6.17 12.59
N ALA A 7 -11.47 4.95 12.95
CA ALA A 7 -12.07 4.25 14.09
C ALA A 7 -11.92 5.05 15.39
N ASN A 8 -10.75 5.61 15.67
CA ASN A 8 -10.54 6.47 16.84
C ASN A 8 -11.39 7.74 16.77
N ALA A 9 -11.49 8.38 15.59
CA ALA A 9 -12.32 9.58 15.41
C ALA A 9 -13.82 9.29 15.67
N LEU A 10 -14.34 8.17 15.19
CA LEU A 10 -15.72 7.74 15.46
C LEU A 10 -15.97 7.50 16.95
N LEU A 11 -15.02 6.89 17.66
CA LEU A 11 -15.14 6.66 19.10
C LEU A 11 -15.02 7.97 19.91
N ASP A 12 -14.20 8.91 19.45
CA ASP A 12 -14.08 10.23 20.09
C ASP A 12 -15.33 11.08 19.84
N ASP A 13 -15.96 10.99 18.67
CA ASP A 13 -17.27 11.59 18.38
C ASP A 13 -18.36 10.99 19.29
N ASN A 14 -18.39 9.67 19.48
CA ASN A 14 -19.33 8.98 20.38
C ASN A 14 -19.28 9.46 21.85
N LYS A 15 -18.17 10.04 22.28
CA LYS A 15 -18.02 10.62 23.64
C LYS A 15 -18.69 11.99 23.75
N GLN A 16 -18.75 12.75 22.66
CA GLN A 16 -19.23 14.13 22.64
C GLN A 16 -20.67 14.23 22.09
N SER A 17 -21.05 13.30 21.21
CA SER A 17 -22.35 13.31 20.54
C SER A 17 -23.48 12.91 21.48
N LYS A 18 -24.52 13.75 21.50
CA LYS A 18 -25.82 13.47 22.13
C LYS A 18 -26.81 12.80 21.17
N GLN A 19 -26.42 12.65 19.90
CA GLN A 19 -27.22 12.00 18.85
C GLN A 19 -26.94 10.49 18.82
N SER A 20 -27.27 9.84 17.69
CA SER A 20 -26.95 8.43 17.44
C SER A 20 -25.44 8.18 17.47
N LYS A 21 -25.04 7.11 18.15
CA LYS A 21 -23.65 6.68 18.27
C LYS A 21 -23.31 5.59 17.26
N PHE A 22 -22.07 5.59 16.79
CA PHE A 22 -21.52 4.53 15.95
C PHE A 22 -21.26 3.28 16.77
N ASN A 23 -21.78 2.13 16.33
CA ASN A 23 -21.58 0.84 16.97
C ASN A 23 -20.38 0.11 16.33
N LEU A 24 -19.16 0.62 16.58
CA LEU A 24 -17.95 0.02 16.03
C LEU A 24 -17.71 -1.37 16.63
N LYS A 25 -17.61 -2.40 15.78
CA LYS A 25 -17.47 -3.80 16.22
C LYS A 25 -16.07 -4.37 16.10
N GLY A 26 -15.21 -3.75 15.30
CA GLY A 26 -13.86 -4.23 15.07
C GLY A 26 -13.26 -3.63 13.81
N LEU A 27 -11.97 -3.89 13.61
CA LEU A 27 -11.23 -3.52 12.42
C LEU A 27 -10.70 -4.78 11.75
N ALA A 28 -10.73 -4.79 10.42
CA ALA A 28 -10.05 -5.77 9.59
C ALA A 28 -9.04 -5.03 8.71
N LEU A 29 -7.76 -5.39 8.83
CA LEU A 29 -6.64 -4.71 8.20
C LEU A 29 -5.88 -5.73 7.34
N GLY A 30 -6.10 -5.69 6.02
CA GLY A 30 -5.40 -6.54 5.06
C GLY A 30 -4.06 -5.92 4.66
N ASN A 31 -2.96 -6.64 4.87
CA ASN A 31 -1.57 -6.23 4.58
C ASN A 31 -1.29 -4.75 4.91
N PRO A 32 -1.58 -4.28 6.14
CA PRO A 32 -1.56 -2.87 6.44
C PRO A 32 -0.13 -2.34 6.53
N MET A 33 0.09 -1.14 6.02
CA MET A 33 1.22 -0.30 6.43
C MET A 33 0.91 0.27 7.82
N LEU A 34 1.69 -0.12 8.83
CA LEU A 34 1.54 0.29 10.22
C LEU A 34 2.75 1.05 10.73
N ARG A 35 3.95 0.67 10.27
CA ARG A 35 5.22 1.29 10.63
C ARG A 35 6.10 1.30 9.37
N ASN A 36 5.91 2.33 8.54
CA ASN A 36 6.46 2.40 7.17
C ASN A 36 7.93 1.98 7.07
N LYS A 37 8.82 2.49 7.94
CA LYS A 37 10.24 2.11 7.93
C LYS A 37 10.49 0.62 8.17
N LEU A 38 9.80 0.05 9.16
CA LEU A 38 9.96 -1.37 9.48
C LEU A 38 9.34 -2.22 8.39
N ASP A 39 8.17 -1.82 7.90
CA ASP A 39 7.47 -2.49 6.82
C ASP A 39 8.31 -2.48 5.52
N ASP A 40 9.05 -1.40 5.26
CA ASP A 40 10.02 -1.30 4.16
C ASP A 40 11.22 -2.23 4.36
N LEU A 41 11.82 -2.28 5.56
CA LEU A 41 12.93 -3.19 5.84
C LEU A 41 12.52 -4.67 5.77
N ALA A 42 11.31 -4.99 6.23
CA ALA A 42 10.77 -6.35 6.23
C ALA A 42 10.66 -6.95 4.81
N LYS A 43 10.61 -6.11 3.76
CA LYS A 43 10.69 -6.57 2.37
C LYS A 43 12.00 -7.31 2.10
N PHE A 44 13.11 -6.83 2.66
CA PHE A 44 14.43 -7.45 2.46
C PHE A 44 14.60 -8.70 3.32
N ASP A 45 13.99 -8.76 4.50
CA ASP A 45 13.88 -10.00 5.27
C ASP A 45 13.08 -11.05 4.47
N LEU A 46 11.98 -10.65 3.82
CA LEU A 46 11.20 -11.52 2.93
C LEU A 46 12.05 -11.99 1.75
N PHE A 47 12.70 -11.09 1.01
CA PHE A 47 13.55 -11.46 -0.14
C PHE A 47 14.67 -12.41 0.26
N PHE A 48 15.32 -12.17 1.41
CA PHE A 48 16.38 -13.05 1.91
C PHE A 48 15.83 -14.43 2.29
N SER A 49 14.69 -14.49 2.98
CA SER A 49 14.04 -15.76 3.36
C SER A 49 13.57 -16.60 2.18
N ARG A 50 13.46 -15.98 0.99
CA ARG A 50 13.09 -16.62 -0.28
C ARG A 50 14.28 -16.81 -1.22
N GLU A 51 15.50 -16.61 -0.74
CA GLU A 51 16.74 -16.73 -1.52
C GLU A 51 16.79 -15.83 -2.77
N MET A 52 16.00 -14.75 -2.78
CA MET A 52 15.96 -13.79 -3.88
C MET A 52 17.17 -12.85 -3.86
N ILE A 53 17.71 -12.57 -2.67
CA ILE A 53 18.96 -11.83 -2.47
C ILE A 53 19.96 -12.68 -1.68
N ASN A 54 21.25 -12.46 -1.91
CA ASN A 54 22.30 -13.18 -1.21
C ASN A 54 22.64 -12.57 0.16
N ASN A 55 23.40 -13.32 0.97
CA ASN A 55 23.82 -12.91 2.31
C ASN A 55 24.64 -11.60 2.32
N SER A 56 25.40 -11.31 1.27
CA SER A 56 26.20 -10.07 1.18
C SER A 56 25.30 -8.84 1.07
N VAL A 57 24.33 -8.88 0.14
CA VAL A 57 23.34 -7.81 -0.07
C VAL A 57 22.51 -7.59 1.19
N TYR A 58 21.97 -8.68 1.77
CA TYR A 58 21.15 -8.60 2.98
C TYR A 58 21.91 -7.97 4.16
N ASN A 59 23.14 -8.42 4.43
CA ASN A 59 23.93 -7.86 5.54
C ASN A 59 24.34 -6.41 5.31
N GLN A 60 24.57 -5.99 4.06
CA GLN A 60 24.82 -4.58 3.76
C GLN A 60 23.60 -3.71 4.05
N ILE A 61 22.40 -4.14 3.67
CA ILE A 61 21.16 -3.44 4.02
C ILE A 61 20.99 -3.37 5.54
N LYS A 62 21.13 -4.50 6.24
CA LYS A 62 21.02 -4.53 7.72
C LYS A 62 22.10 -3.70 8.41
N LYS A 63 23.21 -3.36 7.75
CA LYS A 63 24.22 -2.48 8.32
C LYS A 63 23.93 -1.00 8.03
N GLU A 64 23.66 -0.66 6.78
CA GLU A 64 23.57 0.72 6.30
C GLU A 64 22.16 1.33 6.46
N CYS A 65 21.13 0.49 6.55
CA CYS A 65 19.73 0.91 6.71
C CYS A 65 19.17 0.67 8.13
N ASN A 66 19.92 0.03 9.04
CA ASN A 66 19.47 -0.24 10.40
C ASN A 66 19.63 0.98 11.32
N VAL A 67 18.94 2.05 10.95
CA VAL A 67 18.80 3.29 11.74
C VAL A 67 17.54 3.23 12.62
N ILE A 68 16.93 2.05 12.77
CA ILE A 68 15.72 1.88 13.57
C ILE A 68 16.15 1.56 15.00
N ASP A 69 15.99 2.53 15.88
CA ASP A 69 15.96 2.33 17.32
C ASP A 69 14.57 1.78 17.67
N GLU A 70 14.48 0.48 17.99
CA GLU A 70 13.22 -0.17 18.38
C GLU A 70 12.60 0.47 19.63
N ASP A 71 13.42 1.12 20.46
CA ASP A 71 13.02 1.74 21.73
C ASP A 71 12.71 3.24 21.61
N ASN A 72 13.01 3.87 20.47
CA ASN A 72 12.88 5.33 20.27
C ASN A 72 12.12 5.70 18.99
N TYR A 73 10.92 5.13 18.85
CA TYR A 73 9.94 5.47 17.80
C TYR A 73 9.19 6.78 18.05
N PHE A 74 9.39 7.38 19.22
CA PHE A 74 8.64 8.54 19.67
C PHE A 74 9.38 9.83 19.35
N PHE A 75 8.75 10.63 18.48
CA PHE A 75 9.03 12.03 18.18
C PHE A 75 10.13 12.33 17.15
N ASN A 76 9.64 12.91 16.05
CA ASN A 76 10.36 13.80 15.15
C ASN A 76 11.58 13.19 14.46
N LEU A 77 11.35 12.66 13.27
CA LEU A 77 12.14 13.00 12.08
C LEU A 77 11.37 12.43 10.90
N GLU A 78 11.10 13.27 9.89
CA GLU A 78 10.88 12.76 8.53
C GLU A 78 11.96 11.71 8.30
N ALA A 79 11.53 10.49 8.03
CA ALA A 79 12.34 9.33 8.30
C ALA A 79 13.28 9.10 7.10
N VAL A 80 14.15 10.07 6.85
CA VAL A 80 14.92 10.18 5.61
C VAL A 80 15.98 9.08 5.57
N TRP A 81 15.75 8.08 4.73
CA TRP A 81 16.79 7.12 4.37
C TRP A 81 17.99 7.85 3.78
N SER A 82 19.20 7.46 4.22
CA SER A 82 20.44 7.96 3.61
C SER A 82 20.48 7.61 2.12
N ALA A 83 21.19 8.40 1.31
CA ALA A 83 21.35 8.11 -0.11
C ALA A 83 21.94 6.71 -0.35
N THR A 84 22.90 6.31 0.50
CA THR A 84 23.49 4.96 0.49
C THR A 84 22.43 3.89 0.73
N CYS A 85 21.60 4.04 1.77
CA CYS A 85 20.54 3.09 2.07
C CYS A 85 19.51 2.98 0.94
N LYS A 86 19.06 4.12 0.38
CA LYS A 86 18.13 4.14 -0.76
C LYS A 86 18.68 3.35 -1.96
N ASN A 87 19.95 3.60 -2.31
CA ASN A 87 20.60 2.91 -3.42
C ASN A 87 20.74 1.40 -3.16
N LEU A 88 21.12 1.00 -1.93
CA LEU A 88 21.19 -0.43 -1.57
C LEU A 88 19.81 -1.12 -1.64
N MET A 89 18.76 -0.45 -1.17
CA MET A 89 17.39 -0.96 -1.25
C MET A 89 16.93 -1.12 -2.71
N GLU A 90 17.20 -0.13 -3.56
CA GLU A 90 16.92 -0.20 -5.00
C GLU A 90 17.69 -1.35 -5.66
N GLN A 91 18.99 -1.49 -5.40
CA GLN A 91 19.81 -2.58 -5.93
C GLN A 91 19.30 -3.95 -5.47
N ALA A 92 18.89 -4.08 -4.21
CA ALA A 92 18.38 -5.32 -3.68
C ALA A 92 17.06 -5.74 -4.33
N ILE A 93 16.19 -4.77 -4.67
CA ILE A 93 14.96 -5.03 -5.45
C ILE A 93 15.33 -5.55 -6.85
N LEU A 94 16.30 -4.92 -7.53
CA LEU A 94 16.76 -5.34 -8.85
C LEU A 94 17.35 -6.76 -8.84
N VAL A 95 18.17 -7.08 -7.82
CA VAL A 95 18.71 -8.43 -7.61
C VAL A 95 17.59 -9.43 -7.36
N ALA A 96 16.64 -9.09 -6.47
CA ALA A 96 15.55 -9.97 -6.08
C ALA A 96 14.69 -10.40 -7.27
N PHE A 97 14.41 -9.47 -8.18
CA PHE A 97 13.60 -9.72 -9.38
C PHE A 97 14.41 -10.02 -10.64
N LYS A 98 15.74 -10.11 -10.54
CA LYS A 98 16.66 -10.38 -11.66
C LYS A 98 16.39 -9.49 -12.87
N THR A 99 16.22 -8.19 -12.63
CA THR A 99 15.86 -7.20 -13.65
C THR A 99 16.72 -5.93 -13.54
N ASP A 100 16.90 -5.23 -14.65
CA ASP A 100 17.51 -3.89 -14.75
C ASP A 100 16.46 -2.78 -14.94
N ALA A 101 15.18 -3.15 -15.07
CA ALA A 101 14.10 -2.23 -15.37
C ALA A 101 13.48 -1.64 -14.10
N ASN A 102 13.83 -0.40 -13.80
CA ASN A 102 13.25 0.38 -12.70
C ASN A 102 11.72 0.57 -12.80
N ASN A 103 11.10 0.31 -13.95
CA ASN A 103 9.67 0.49 -14.15
C ASN A 103 8.86 -0.77 -13.80
N TYR A 104 9.55 -1.90 -13.63
CA TYR A 104 8.96 -3.24 -13.54
C TYR A 104 8.67 -3.69 -12.09
N PHE A 105 9.43 -3.17 -11.12
CA PHE A 105 9.34 -3.62 -9.72
C PHE A 105 8.05 -3.22 -8.96
N PRO A 106 7.38 -2.06 -9.18
CA PRO A 106 6.24 -1.68 -8.34
C PRO A 106 5.08 -2.70 -8.37
N LEU A 107 4.92 -3.41 -9.49
CA LEU A 107 3.88 -4.42 -9.65
C LEU A 107 4.26 -5.76 -9.00
N LYS A 108 5.53 -6.14 -9.07
CA LYS A 108 6.09 -7.34 -8.43
C LYS A 108 6.14 -7.25 -6.89
N LEU A 109 6.07 -6.05 -6.33
CA LEU A 109 6.01 -5.87 -4.88
C LEU A 109 4.65 -6.25 -4.27
N PHE A 110 3.58 -6.32 -5.08
CA PHE A 110 2.27 -6.81 -4.60
C PHE A 110 2.26 -8.34 -4.48
N ASP A 111 2.93 -9.04 -5.39
CA ASP A 111 3.07 -10.49 -5.37
C ASP A 111 4.43 -10.89 -5.97
N ILE A 112 5.32 -11.40 -5.12
CA ILE A 112 6.69 -11.74 -5.51
C ILE A 112 6.79 -13.00 -6.37
N PHE A 113 5.74 -13.83 -6.40
CA PHE A 113 5.73 -15.11 -7.11
C PHE A 113 5.04 -15.02 -8.47
N ARG A 114 4.14 -14.06 -8.65
CA ARG A 114 3.36 -13.91 -9.88
C ARG A 114 3.96 -12.87 -10.81
N ASP A 115 3.85 -13.09 -12.11
CA ASP A 115 4.21 -12.09 -13.10
C ASP A 115 3.17 -10.97 -13.16
N PRO A 116 3.60 -9.70 -13.37
CA PRO A 116 2.68 -8.61 -13.65
C PRO A 116 1.80 -8.93 -14.86
N CYS A 117 0.67 -8.23 -14.95
CA CYS A 117 -0.17 -8.32 -16.14
C CYS A 117 0.65 -8.03 -17.40
N ALA A 118 0.61 -8.95 -18.37
CA ALA A 118 1.32 -8.79 -19.64
C ALA A 118 0.62 -7.77 -20.55
N GLU A 119 -0.70 -7.71 -20.46
CA GLU A 119 -1.55 -6.79 -21.22
C GLU A 119 -1.57 -5.39 -20.64
N ASN A 120 -1.93 -4.45 -21.51
CA ASN A 120 -2.17 -3.06 -21.17
C ASN A 120 -3.55 -2.60 -21.69
N GLU A 121 -3.91 -1.35 -21.41
CA GLU A 121 -5.25 -0.82 -21.75
C GLU A 121 -5.52 -0.82 -23.26
N GLN A 122 -4.49 -0.64 -24.09
CA GLN A 122 -4.66 -0.66 -25.55
C GLN A 122 -5.04 -2.06 -26.03
N ASP A 123 -4.50 -3.11 -25.42
CA ASP A 123 -4.86 -4.50 -25.76
C ASP A 123 -6.36 -4.75 -25.53
N LEU A 124 -6.89 -4.31 -24.39
CA LEU A 124 -8.34 -4.44 -24.10
C LEU A 124 -9.18 -3.60 -25.04
N ASN A 125 -8.73 -2.38 -25.37
CA ASN A 125 -9.43 -1.51 -26.31
C ASN A 125 -9.45 -2.08 -27.74
N LEU A 126 -8.46 -2.89 -28.11
CA LEU A 126 -8.39 -3.64 -29.36
C LEU A 126 -9.21 -4.95 -29.32
N GLY A 127 -9.90 -5.23 -28.21
CA GLY A 127 -10.72 -6.42 -28.04
C GLY A 127 -9.93 -7.68 -27.70
N LYS A 128 -8.64 -7.56 -27.33
CA LYS A 128 -7.86 -8.70 -26.84
C LYS A 128 -8.49 -9.22 -25.56
N GLN A 129 -8.76 -10.52 -25.52
CA GLN A 129 -9.21 -11.18 -24.29
C GLN A 129 -8.05 -11.24 -23.29
N VAL A 130 -8.30 -10.72 -22.09
CA VAL A 130 -7.43 -10.92 -20.93
C VAL A 130 -8.03 -12.04 -20.12
N GLU A 131 -7.25 -13.10 -19.93
CA GLU A 131 -7.70 -14.28 -19.22
C GLU A 131 -8.03 -13.94 -17.76
N LEU A 132 -9.16 -14.45 -17.30
CA LEU A 132 -9.58 -14.35 -15.90
C LEU A 132 -8.91 -15.49 -15.12
N ILE A 133 -8.03 -15.11 -14.19
CA ILE A 133 -7.38 -16.08 -13.31
C ILE A 133 -8.22 -16.24 -12.04
N THR A 134 -8.54 -17.46 -11.64
CA THR A 134 -9.44 -17.75 -10.50
C THR A 134 -8.80 -17.54 -9.12
N GLU A 135 -7.46 -17.46 -9.05
CA GLU A 135 -6.72 -17.16 -7.83
C GLU A 135 -6.44 -15.64 -7.69
N VAL A 136 -5.17 -15.24 -7.64
CA VAL A 136 -4.75 -13.84 -7.63
C VAL A 136 -4.52 -13.40 -9.07
N ASP A 137 -5.41 -12.54 -9.54
CA ASP A 137 -5.38 -12.00 -10.89
C ASP A 137 -4.66 -10.64 -10.93
N MET A 138 -3.42 -10.66 -11.41
CA MET A 138 -2.57 -9.47 -11.54
C MET A 138 -3.07 -8.48 -12.61
N CYS A 139 -3.99 -8.89 -13.48
CA CYS A 139 -4.65 -8.04 -14.48
C CYS A 139 -5.97 -7.43 -13.99
N SER A 140 -6.41 -7.72 -12.76
CA SER A 140 -7.64 -7.16 -12.18
C SER A 140 -7.69 -5.62 -12.21
N PRO A 141 -6.62 -4.88 -11.84
CA PRO A 141 -6.62 -3.41 -11.91
C PRO A 141 -6.84 -2.87 -13.33
N LEU A 142 -6.29 -3.55 -14.34
CA LEU A 142 -6.44 -3.19 -15.75
C LEU A 142 -7.89 -3.34 -16.21
N ARG A 143 -8.52 -4.48 -15.89
CA ARG A 143 -9.93 -4.74 -16.21
C ARG A 143 -10.86 -3.75 -15.51
N ALA A 144 -10.60 -3.43 -14.24
CA ALA A 144 -11.35 -2.41 -13.51
C ALA A 144 -11.24 -1.04 -14.18
N GLN A 145 -10.04 -0.63 -14.62
CA GLN A 145 -9.86 0.63 -15.33
C GLN A 145 -10.62 0.71 -16.65
N CYS A 146 -10.63 -0.35 -17.45
CA CYS A 146 -11.45 -0.39 -18.65
C CYS A 146 -12.94 -0.33 -18.31
N TYR A 147 -13.42 -1.18 -17.40
CA TYR A 147 -14.84 -1.27 -17.02
C TYR A 147 -15.39 0.05 -16.49
N PHE A 148 -14.69 0.68 -15.53
CA PHE A 148 -15.15 1.94 -14.95
C PHE A 148 -15.12 3.09 -15.95
N ASN A 149 -14.40 3.00 -17.08
CA ASN A 149 -14.40 4.04 -18.11
C ASN A 149 -15.43 3.81 -19.23
N LEU A 150 -16.24 2.74 -19.18
CA LEU A 150 -17.33 2.54 -20.12
C LEU A 150 -18.44 3.60 -19.91
N PRO A 151 -19.00 4.21 -20.98
CA PRO A 151 -20.02 5.25 -20.86
C PRO A 151 -21.26 4.82 -20.06
N GLU A 152 -21.73 3.59 -20.28
CA GLU A 152 -22.87 2.99 -19.58
C GLU A 152 -22.58 2.78 -18.10
N VAL A 153 -21.35 2.39 -17.74
CA VAL A 153 -20.91 2.21 -16.35
C VAL A 153 -20.82 3.58 -15.67
N GLN A 154 -20.18 4.56 -16.30
CA GLN A 154 -20.12 5.93 -15.78
C GLN A 154 -21.52 6.53 -15.57
N ARG A 155 -22.48 6.23 -16.45
CA ARG A 155 -23.87 6.65 -16.31
C ARG A 155 -24.54 5.98 -15.10
N ALA A 156 -24.35 4.67 -14.95
CA ALA A 156 -24.92 3.88 -13.86
C ALA A 156 -24.38 4.29 -12.48
N PHE A 157 -23.09 4.59 -12.38
CA PHE A 157 -22.44 5.08 -11.15
C PHE A 157 -22.62 6.58 -10.91
N HIS A 158 -23.32 7.29 -11.81
CA HIS A 158 -23.45 8.74 -11.73
C HIS A 158 -22.10 9.48 -11.69
N GLY A 159 -21.04 8.87 -12.26
CA GLY A 159 -19.67 9.36 -12.17
C GLY A 159 -19.35 10.52 -13.10
N ASN A 160 -19.87 10.51 -14.33
CA ASN A 160 -19.61 11.54 -15.33
C ASN A 160 -20.85 12.42 -15.62
N GLN A 161 -21.58 12.81 -14.58
CA GLN A 161 -22.77 13.64 -14.73
C GLN A 161 -22.46 15.06 -15.24
N THR A 162 -21.25 15.57 -14.95
CA THR A 162 -20.85 16.96 -15.23
C THR A 162 -19.91 17.11 -16.43
N LYS A 163 -19.74 16.07 -17.26
CA LYS A 163 -18.76 16.04 -18.36
C LYS A 163 -17.33 16.32 -17.85
N LEU A 164 -16.86 15.46 -16.94
CA LEU A 164 -15.50 15.49 -16.42
C LEU A 164 -14.48 15.47 -17.55
N SER A 165 -13.45 16.30 -17.43
CA SER A 165 -12.36 16.41 -18.40
C SER A 165 -11.32 15.29 -18.28
N TYR A 166 -11.50 14.37 -17.33
CA TYR A 166 -10.57 13.30 -17.03
C TYR A 166 -11.29 11.95 -16.97
N ARG A 167 -10.50 10.90 -17.24
CA ARG A 167 -10.93 9.50 -17.15
C ARG A 167 -10.78 8.98 -15.72
N TRP A 168 -11.58 7.99 -15.35
CA TRP A 168 -11.39 7.28 -14.09
C TRP A 168 -10.04 6.56 -14.09
N LYS A 169 -9.36 6.55 -12.94
CA LYS A 169 -8.11 5.81 -12.72
C LYS A 169 -8.16 5.13 -11.36
N GLY A 170 -7.54 3.96 -11.24
CA GLY A 170 -7.48 3.22 -9.97
C GLY A 170 -6.71 3.95 -8.87
N CYS A 171 -5.67 4.71 -9.25
CA CYS A 171 -4.91 5.56 -8.35
C CYS A 171 -4.89 7.00 -8.88
N PHE A 172 -5.06 7.97 -7.99
CA PHE A 172 -4.97 9.39 -8.30
C PHE A 172 -3.74 9.99 -7.61
N THR A 173 -2.68 10.25 -8.38
CA THR A 173 -1.42 10.80 -7.87
C THR A 173 -1.25 12.28 -8.20
N ALA A 174 -1.82 12.74 -9.32
CA ALA A 174 -1.71 14.12 -9.76
C ALA A 174 -2.48 15.05 -8.81
N ASN A 175 -1.79 15.94 -8.11
CA ASN A 175 -2.39 16.92 -7.17
C ASN A 175 -3.04 16.33 -5.91
N PHE A 176 -2.77 15.06 -5.57
CA PHE A 176 -3.15 14.54 -4.25
C PHE A 176 -2.27 15.17 -3.18
N LYS A 177 -2.83 16.11 -2.41
CA LYS A 177 -2.13 16.83 -1.34
C LYS A 177 -2.04 15.94 -0.10
N TYR A 178 -1.15 14.97 -0.15
CA TYR A 178 -0.83 14.11 0.97
C TYR A 178 0.48 14.56 1.63
N ASN A 179 0.47 14.71 2.95
CA ASN A 179 1.67 15.00 3.70
C ASN A 179 2.50 13.72 3.84
N LYS A 180 3.67 13.66 3.20
CA LYS A 180 4.52 12.45 3.21
C LYS A 180 4.91 12.02 4.63
N ALA A 181 5.07 12.97 5.55
CA ALA A 181 5.36 12.66 6.95
C ALA A 181 4.26 11.81 7.61
N ASP A 182 3.02 11.87 7.13
CA ASP A 182 1.91 11.06 7.66
C ASP A 182 2.11 9.56 7.39
N MET A 183 2.86 9.18 6.34
CA MET A 183 3.20 7.76 6.10
C MET A 183 4.11 7.20 7.19
N ASP A 184 5.01 8.04 7.72
CA ASP A 184 6.01 7.63 8.70
C ASP A 184 5.45 7.60 10.14
N LEU A 185 4.17 7.98 10.33
CA LEU A 185 3.51 7.88 11.62
C LEU A 185 3.39 6.43 12.05
N ASP A 186 3.85 6.14 13.28
CA ASP A 186 3.62 4.87 13.94
C ASP A 186 2.13 4.71 14.28
N MET A 187 1.52 3.65 13.76
CA MET A 187 0.11 3.35 14.00
C MET A 187 -0.12 2.57 15.29
N LEU A 188 0.91 2.06 15.97
CA LEU A 188 0.76 1.29 17.21
C LEU A 188 0.02 2.06 18.33
N PRO A 189 0.27 3.36 18.59
CA PRO A 189 -0.51 4.12 19.56
C PRO A 189 -2.01 4.17 19.23
N ALA A 190 -2.35 4.34 17.94
CA ALA A 190 -3.73 4.36 17.48
C ALA A 190 -4.41 3.00 17.64
N LEU A 191 -3.71 1.90 17.32
CA LEU A 191 -4.20 0.54 17.53
C LEU A 191 -4.37 0.22 19.02
N LYS A 192 -3.41 0.63 19.87
CA LYS A 192 -3.46 0.46 21.33
C LYS A 192 -4.69 1.14 21.93
N LYS A 193 -5.01 2.37 21.50
CA LYS A 193 -6.19 3.11 21.95
C LYS A 193 -7.51 2.39 21.62
N LEU A 194 -7.56 1.67 20.49
CA LEU A 194 -8.72 0.87 20.10
C LEU A 194 -8.85 -0.40 20.95
N LEU A 195 -7.74 -1.12 21.17
CA LEU A 195 -7.70 -2.31 22.01
C LEU A 195 -8.09 -2.00 23.48
N GLN A 196 -7.64 -0.86 24.01
CA GLN A 196 -8.03 -0.38 25.34
C GLN A 196 -9.54 -0.12 25.48
N GLN A 197 -10.23 0.12 24.36
CA GLN A 197 -11.68 0.26 24.30
C GLN A 197 -12.39 -1.05 23.92
N SER A 198 -11.68 -2.19 23.99
CA SER A 198 -12.20 -3.52 23.65
C SER A 198 -12.69 -3.63 22.19
N ILE A 199 -12.12 -2.83 21.29
CA ILE A 199 -12.38 -2.97 19.85
C ILE A 199 -11.40 -4.01 19.29
N PRO A 200 -11.88 -5.16 18.79
CA PRO A 200 -11.01 -6.18 18.24
C PRO A 200 -10.40 -5.73 16.92
N ILE A 201 -9.18 -6.19 16.66
CA ILE A 201 -8.43 -5.88 15.45
C ILE A 201 -7.94 -7.19 14.84
N THR A 202 -8.29 -7.43 13.58
CA THR A 202 -7.80 -8.55 12.78
C THR A 202 -6.83 -8.00 11.74
N ILE A 203 -5.63 -8.55 11.70
CA ILE A 203 -4.63 -8.29 10.65
C ILE A 203 -4.52 -9.57 9.83
N PHE A 204 -4.60 -9.46 8.50
CA PHE A 204 -4.55 -10.60 7.58
C PHE A 204 -3.74 -10.27 6.31
#